data_AF-A0A1Y1YWB7-F1
#
_entry.id   AF-A0A1Y1YWB7-F1
#
_cell.length_a   1.000
_cell.length_b   1.000
_cell.length_c   1.000
_cell.angle_alpha   90.00
_cell.angle_beta   90.00
_cell.angle_gamma   90.00
#
_symmetry.space_group_name_H-M   'P 1'
#
loop_
_entity.id
_entity.type
_entity.pdbx_description
1 polymer ?
#
loop_
_entity_poly.entity_id
_entity_poly.type
_entity_poly.pdbx_seq_one_letter_code
_entity_poly.pdbx_strand_id
1 'polypeptide(L)'
;IFNAVRFIYLRGVLYSNILCNNVFLNSNFNVKLSNFASLAINNFLLLVCYKTSYELPSKDILTRTKLFALSSTVYKIITSLKLHKDLPNYKVSAAFAKGRYPNLESISIFKNMIIRC
;
A
#
# COMPACT_ATOMS: atom_id res chain seq x y z
N ILE A 1 -5.48 6.10 -9.67
CA ILE A 1 -4.33 5.86 -8.76
C ILE A 1 -3.28 4.90 -9.34
N PHE A 2 -3.68 3.73 -9.88
CA PHE A 2 -2.75 2.75 -10.48
C PHE A 2 -1.81 3.34 -11.53
N ASN A 3 -2.32 4.14 -12.46
CA ASN A 3 -1.50 4.80 -13.49
C ASN A 3 -0.42 5.72 -12.88
N ALA A 4 -0.74 6.45 -11.81
CA ALA A 4 0.22 7.33 -11.14
C ALA A 4 1.34 6.52 -10.45
N VAL A 5 0.99 5.45 -9.74
CA VAL A 5 1.97 4.56 -9.09
C VAL A 5 2.84 3.84 -10.13
N ARG A 6 2.24 3.36 -11.22
CA ARG A 6 2.96 2.75 -12.36
C ARG A 6 3.94 3.74 -12.98
N PHE A 7 3.54 4.98 -13.20
CA PHE A 7 4.41 6.02 -13.75
C PHE A 7 5.64 6.27 -12.87
N ILE A 8 5.44 6.41 -11.56
CA ILE A 8 6.54 6.61 -10.60
C ILE A 8 7.50 5.41 -10.63
N TYR A 9 6.96 4.19 -10.65
CA TYR A 9 7.77 2.98 -10.69
C TYR A 9 8.60 2.86 -11.98
N LEU A 10 8.00 3.18 -13.13
CA LEU A 10 8.71 3.21 -14.42
C LEU A 10 9.86 4.24 -14.48
N ARG A 11 9.87 5.22 -13.57
CA ARG A 11 10.96 6.20 -13.41
C ARG A 11 12.00 5.78 -12.38
N GLY A 12 11.93 4.55 -11.85
CA GLY A 12 12.88 4.04 -10.85
C GLY A 12 12.68 4.62 -9.45
N VAL A 13 11.56 5.28 -9.18
CA VAL A 13 11.29 5.92 -7.88
C VAL A 13 10.49 4.98 -6.97
N LEU A 14 10.93 4.84 -5.72
CA LEU A 14 10.26 4.01 -4.71
C LEU A 14 9.27 4.83 -3.87
N TYR A 15 8.01 4.86 -4.28
CA TYR A 15 6.93 5.48 -3.49
C TYR A 15 6.38 4.50 -2.45
N SER A 16 6.75 4.71 -1.19
CA SER A 16 6.39 3.88 -0.03
C SER A 16 5.11 4.33 0.67
N ASN A 17 4.64 5.54 0.40
CA ASN A 17 3.61 6.21 1.20
C ASN A 17 2.21 6.18 0.54
N ILE A 18 1.83 5.02 0.00
CA ILE A 18 0.52 4.82 -0.64
C ILE A 18 -0.56 4.74 0.45
N LEU A 19 -1.09 5.89 0.80
CA LEU A 19 -2.15 6.08 1.79
C LEU A 19 -3.22 7.00 1.22
N CYS A 20 -4.49 6.75 1.57
CA CYS A 20 -5.61 7.60 1.13
C CYS A 20 -5.40 9.10 1.41
N ASN A 21 -4.74 9.45 2.52
CA ASN A 21 -4.49 10.84 2.90
C ASN A 21 -3.44 11.53 2.02
N ASN A 22 -2.68 10.76 1.22
CA ASN A 22 -1.71 11.28 0.27
C ASN A 22 -2.24 11.25 -1.18
N VAL A 23 -3.52 10.91 -1.37
CA VAL A 23 -4.19 10.84 -2.67
C VAL A 23 -5.14 12.02 -2.78
N PHE A 24 -4.77 12.99 -3.62
CA PHE A 24 -5.53 14.20 -3.86
C PHE A 24 -6.18 14.16 -5.23
N LEU A 25 -7.23 14.96 -5.41
CA LEU A 25 -7.90 15.18 -6.68
C LEU A 25 -7.77 16.66 -7.04
N ASN A 26 -7.45 16.96 -8.30
CA ASN A 26 -7.59 18.33 -8.81
C ASN A 26 -9.03 18.62 -9.26
N SER A 27 -9.28 19.83 -9.76
CA SER A 27 -10.60 20.27 -10.26
C SER A 27 -11.19 19.36 -11.35
N ASN A 28 -10.33 18.64 -12.07
CA ASN A 28 -10.71 17.73 -13.15
C ASN A 28 -10.74 16.26 -12.67
N PHE A 29 -10.80 16.03 -11.37
CA PHE A 29 -10.78 14.70 -10.74
C PHE A 29 -9.55 13.84 -11.09
N ASN A 30 -8.44 14.45 -11.51
CA ASN A 30 -7.18 13.73 -11.73
C ASN A 30 -6.49 13.47 -10.40
N VAL A 31 -6.03 12.23 -10.23
CA VAL A 31 -5.26 11.82 -9.05
C VAL A 31 -3.89 12.49 -9.03
N LYS A 32 -3.59 13.16 -7.91
CA LYS A 32 -2.27 13.68 -7.56
C LYS A 32 -1.79 12.99 -6.30
N LEU A 33 -0.59 12.42 -6.35
CA LEU A 33 0.05 11.82 -5.18
C LEU A 33 0.90 12.90 -4.48
N SER A 34 0.93 12.89 -3.16
CA SER A 34 1.75 13.81 -2.36
C SER A 34 2.68 13.05 -1.40
N ASN A 35 3.38 13.82 -0.56
CA ASN A 35 4.24 13.30 0.50
C ASN A 35 5.35 12.36 -0.01
N PHE A 36 6.15 12.92 -0.93
CA PHE A 36 7.34 12.30 -1.48
C PHE A 36 8.57 12.46 -0.56
N ALA A 37 8.43 13.11 0.59
CA ALA A 37 9.53 13.33 1.54
C ALA A 37 10.06 12.03 2.16
N SER A 38 9.27 10.94 2.14
CA SER A 38 9.70 9.59 2.55
C SER A 38 10.10 8.68 1.38
N LEU A 39 10.42 9.26 0.22
CA LEU A 39 10.97 8.52 -0.91
C LEU A 39 12.43 8.10 -0.62
N ALA A 40 12.71 6.81 -0.79
CA ALA A 40 14.06 6.36 -1.06
C ALA A 40 14.37 6.61 -2.55
N ILE A 41 15.22 7.59 -2.84
CA ILE A 41 15.79 7.81 -4.17
C ILE A 41 17.04 6.93 -4.27
N ASN A 42 17.20 6.22 -5.40
CA ASN A 42 18.37 5.39 -5.75
C ASN A 42 18.58 4.07 -5.00
N ASN A 43 17.54 3.25 -4.77
CA ASN A 43 17.72 1.89 -4.23
C ASN A 43 18.47 1.82 -2.88
N PHE A 44 18.80 2.95 -2.26
CA PHE A 44 19.28 3.00 -0.89
C PHE A 44 18.12 2.55 -0.04
N LEU A 45 18.33 1.41 0.63
CA LEU A 45 17.38 0.75 1.51
C LEU A 45 16.56 1.77 2.28
N LEU A 46 15.27 1.45 2.43
CA LEU A 46 14.40 2.06 3.43
C LEU A 46 15.18 2.21 4.76
N LEU A 47 15.73 3.38 5.04
CA LEU A 47 16.46 3.68 6.28
C LEU A 47 15.55 3.75 7.51
N VAL A 48 14.28 3.34 7.37
CA VAL A 48 13.28 3.37 8.44
C VAL A 48 12.69 1.98 8.72
N CYS A 49 13.20 0.88 8.15
CA CYS A 49 12.77 -0.45 8.60
C CYS A 49 13.90 -1.48 8.55
N TYR A 50 14.21 -1.99 9.74
CA TYR A 50 14.95 -3.20 10.10
C TYR A 50 16.47 -3.08 10.26
N LYS A 51 16.92 -3.38 11.50
CA LYS A 51 18.31 -3.70 11.84
C LYS A 51 18.85 -4.67 10.79
N THR A 52 19.92 -4.25 10.14
CA THR A 52 20.59 -4.81 8.95
C THR A 52 21.19 -6.23 9.12
N SER A 53 20.72 -7.03 10.07
CA SER A 53 21.26 -8.37 10.35
C SER A 53 20.30 -9.54 10.11
N TYR A 54 19.07 -9.30 9.60
CA TYR A 54 18.06 -10.37 9.45
C TYR A 54 17.19 -10.31 8.18
N GLU A 55 17.50 -9.49 7.17
CA GLU A 55 16.67 -9.43 5.96
C GLU A 55 17.05 -10.48 4.92
N LEU A 56 16.07 -11.33 4.55
CA LEU A 56 16.13 -12.12 3.34
C LEU A 56 16.05 -11.19 2.11
N PRO A 57 16.95 -11.28 1.12
CA PRO A 57 16.92 -10.45 -0.08
C PRO A 57 15.83 -10.97 -1.02
N SER A 58 14.59 -10.56 -0.82
CA SER A 58 13.51 -10.89 -1.76
C SER A 58 12.76 -9.65 -2.22
N LYS A 59 12.97 -9.32 -3.49
CA LYS A 59 12.28 -8.26 -4.25
C LYS A 59 10.75 -8.47 -4.28
N ASP A 60 10.29 -9.71 -4.04
CA ASP A 60 8.87 -10.04 -3.97
C ASP A 60 8.19 -9.51 -2.71
N ILE A 61 8.90 -9.48 -1.57
CA ILE A 61 8.32 -8.95 -0.32
C ILE A 61 7.97 -7.47 -0.51
N LEU A 62 8.90 -6.68 -1.05
CA LEU A 62 8.69 -5.26 -1.32
C LEU A 62 7.54 -5.02 -2.33
N THR A 63 7.44 -5.86 -3.35
CA THR A 63 6.41 -5.75 -4.39
C THR A 63 5.04 -6.10 -3.82
N ARG A 64 4.91 -7.20 -3.08
CA ARG A 64 3.65 -7.62 -2.44
C ARG A 64 3.19 -6.59 -1.42
N THR A 65 4.07 -6.07 -0.56
CA THR A 65 3.72 -5.01 0.40
C THR A 65 3.18 -3.76 -0.29
N LYS A 66 3.74 -3.35 -1.43
CA LYS A 66 3.25 -2.20 -2.20
C LYS A 66 1.88 -2.43 -2.83
N LEU A 67 1.69 -3.61 -3.44
CA LEU A 67 0.40 -4.00 -4.02
C LEU A 67 -0.68 -4.10 -2.94
N PHE A 68 -0.32 -4.59 -1.75
CA PHE A 68 -1.20 -4.62 -0.58
C PHE A 68 -1.60 -3.22 -0.12
N ALA A 69 -0.63 -2.30 0.03
CA ALA A 69 -0.89 -0.90 0.43
C ALA A 69 -1.78 -0.17 -0.59
N LEU A 70 -1.54 -0.39 -1.89
CA LEU A 70 -2.35 0.17 -2.98
C LEU A 70 -3.79 -0.34 -2.92
N SER A 71 -3.97 -1.65 -2.78
CA SER A 71 -5.30 -2.27 -2.71
C SER A 71 -6.05 -1.84 -1.44
N SER A 72 -5.36 -1.74 -0.31
CA SER A 72 -5.92 -1.24 0.95
C SER A 72 -6.36 0.23 0.85
N THR A 73 -5.59 1.05 0.12
CA THR A 73 -5.95 2.44 -0.14
C THR A 73 -7.20 2.55 -1.01
N VAL A 74 -7.29 1.73 -2.06
CA VAL A 74 -8.49 1.67 -2.92
C VAL A 74 -9.71 1.21 -2.12
N TYR A 75 -9.57 0.19 -1.27
CA TYR A 75 -10.64 -0.23 -0.35
C TYR A 75 -11.12 0.92 0.52
N LYS A 76 -10.19 1.68 1.13
CA LYS A 76 -10.54 2.83 1.97
C LYS A 76 -11.23 3.94 1.18
N ILE A 77 -10.81 4.21 -0.05
CA ILE A 77 -11.46 5.21 -0.91
C ILE A 77 -12.91 4.80 -1.22
N ILE A 78 -13.13 3.53 -1.58
CA ILE A 78 -14.46 3.03 -1.98
C ILE A 78 -15.40 2.92 -0.79
N THR A 79 -14.92 2.38 0.33
CA THR A 79 -15.78 2.05 1.49
C THR A 79 -15.81 3.15 2.55
N SER A 80 -14.88 4.12 2.48
CA SER A 80 -14.57 5.04 3.58
C SER A 80 -14.13 4.36 4.89
N LEU A 81 -13.83 3.05 4.86
CA LEU A 81 -13.43 2.26 6.03
C LEU A 81 -11.97 1.82 5.92
N LYS A 82 -11.30 1.70 7.07
CA LYS A 82 -10.04 0.96 7.13
C LYS A 82 -10.33 -0.54 7.13
N LEU A 83 -9.40 -1.34 6.58
CA LEU A 83 -9.45 -2.78 6.76
C LEU A 83 -9.37 -3.08 8.27
N HIS A 84 -10.23 -3.99 8.75
CA HIS A 84 -10.34 -4.33 10.18
C HIS A 84 -10.56 -3.11 11.08
N LYS A 85 -11.51 -2.23 10.73
CA LYS A 85 -11.85 -1.02 11.51
C LYS A 85 -12.13 -1.31 13.00
N ASP A 86 -12.61 -2.52 13.30
CA ASP A 86 -13.02 -2.95 14.63
C ASP A 86 -11.85 -3.57 15.44
N LEU A 87 -10.67 -3.72 14.83
CA LEU A 87 -9.47 -4.22 15.50
C LEU A 87 -8.49 -3.08 15.79
N PRO A 88 -7.78 -3.14 16.94
CA PRO A 88 -6.67 -2.23 17.18
C PRO A 88 -5.50 -2.55 16.24
N ASN A 89 -4.76 -1.52 15.80
CA ASN A 89 -3.70 -1.60 14.78
C ASN A 89 -2.71 -2.76 15.01
N TYR A 90 -2.30 -3.01 16.25
CA TYR A 90 -1.33 -4.07 16.58
C TYR A 90 -1.86 -5.49 16.35
N LYS A 91 -3.19 -5.68 16.28
CA LYS A 91 -3.82 -6.98 15.97
C LYS A 91 -4.09 -7.17 14.48
N VAL A 92 -4.04 -6.11 13.68
CA VAL A 92 -4.37 -6.14 12.25
C VAL A 92 -3.42 -7.03 11.47
N SER A 93 -2.11 -6.91 11.68
CA SER A 93 -1.11 -7.76 11.00
C SER A 93 -1.28 -9.24 11.35
N ALA A 94 -1.58 -9.56 12.61
CA ALA A 94 -1.84 -10.93 13.05
C ALA A 94 -3.15 -11.49 12.47
N ALA A 95 -4.16 -10.65 12.23
CA ALA A 95 -5.40 -11.07 11.57
C ALA A 95 -5.14 -11.44 10.10
N PHE A 96 -4.36 -10.63 9.36
CA PHE A 96 -3.97 -10.94 7.99
C PHE A 96 -3.11 -12.20 7.89
N ALA A 97 -2.15 -12.39 8.80
CA ALA A 97 -1.34 -13.60 8.85
C ALA A 97 -2.16 -14.89 9.06
N LYS A 98 -3.35 -14.76 9.66
CA LYS A 98 -4.33 -15.86 9.83
C LYS A 98 -5.34 -15.96 8.68
N GLY A 99 -5.13 -15.23 7.58
CA GLY A 99 -6.04 -15.19 6.44
C GLY A 99 -7.39 -14.53 6.73
N ARG A 100 -7.51 -13.72 7.80
CA ARG A 100 -8.76 -13.03 8.15
C ARG A 100 -8.80 -11.69 7.45
N TYR A 101 -9.84 -11.48 6.65
CA TYR A 101 -10.12 -10.25 5.92
C TYR A 101 -11.52 -9.73 6.28
N PRO A 102 -11.76 -8.41 6.26
CA PRO A 102 -13.11 -7.86 6.35
C PRO A 102 -13.92 -8.23 5.11
N ASN A 103 -15.21 -7.86 5.07
CA ASN A 103 -16.02 -8.07 3.88
C ASN A 103 -15.42 -7.30 2.67
N LEU A 104 -15.07 -8.03 1.61
CA LEU A 104 -14.48 -7.49 0.37
C LEU A 104 -15.45 -7.52 -0.83
N GLU A 105 -16.73 -7.85 -0.63
CA GLU A 105 -17.71 -7.96 -1.72
C GLU A 105 -17.92 -6.64 -2.47
N SER A 106 -17.85 -5.50 -1.77
CA SER A 106 -17.92 -4.16 -2.38
C SER A 106 -16.73 -3.82 -3.28
N ILE A 107 -15.68 -4.64 -3.30
CA ILE A 107 -14.47 -4.45 -4.11
C ILE A 107 -14.01 -5.75 -4.77
N SER A 108 -14.95 -6.52 -5.33
CA SER A 108 -14.71 -7.84 -5.94
C SER A 108 -13.50 -7.88 -6.89
N ILE A 109 -13.29 -6.83 -7.69
CA ILE A 109 -12.15 -6.70 -8.63
C ILE A 109 -10.80 -6.68 -7.90
N PHE A 110 -10.73 -6.13 -6.69
CA PHE A 110 -9.50 -6.00 -5.89
C PHE A 110 -9.36 -7.06 -4.80
N LYS A 111 -10.40 -7.88 -4.57
CA LYS A 111 -10.44 -8.95 -3.55
C LYS A 111 -9.22 -9.87 -3.64
N ASN A 112 -8.92 -10.37 -4.83
CA ASN A 112 -7.77 -11.26 -5.06
C ASN A 112 -6.43 -10.58 -4.78
N MET A 113 -6.34 -9.27 -5.05
CA MET A 113 -5.11 -8.50 -4.85
C MET A 113 -4.84 -8.28 -3.36
N ILE A 114 -5.88 -8.04 -2.55
CA ILE A 114 -5.78 -7.92 -1.09
C ILE A 114 -5.44 -9.27 -0.44
N ILE A 115 -6.01 -10.37 -0.92
CA ILE A 115 -5.80 -11.69 -0.32
C ILE A 115 -4.42 -12.29 -0.66
N ARG A 116 -3.91 -12.03 -1.87
CA ARG A 116 -2.66 -12.63 -2.38
C ARG A 116 -1.40 -11.84 -2.07
N CYS A 117 -1.51 -10.58 -1.64
CA CYS A 117 -0.37 -9.73 -1.30
C CYS A 117 -0.16 -9.73 0.22
#